data_AF-A0A968W022-F1
#
_entry.id   AF-A0A968W022-F1
#
_cell.length_a   1.000
_cell.length_b   1.000
_cell.length_c   1.000
_cell.angle_alpha   90.00
_cell.angle_beta   90.00
_cell.angle_gamma   90.00
#
_symmetry.space_group_name_H-M   'P 1'
#
loop_
_entity.id
_entity.type
_entity.pdbx_description
1 polymer ?
#
loop_
_entity_poly.entity_id
_entity_poly.type
_entity_poly.pdbx_seq_one_letter_code
_entity_poly.pdbx_strand_id
1 'polypeptide(L)'
;MEFFEPFEVAGYPAYYQAPGYNRNWITPLNLANRYHFSYKILASENPYVVDMPTWLKNNANLADKSSATQVVDLFINYFLAVEINQERKDFYLNNVFLDDFSAYNWTIEWNKYIGGGQDTIVKLRLETLVSKMMQTPEYQIF
;
A
#
# COMPACT_ATOMS: atom_id res chain seq x y z
N MET A 1 0.78 -43.88 -13.37
CA MET A 1 1.17 -43.12 -12.17
C MET A 1 0.18 -43.46 -11.08
N GLU A 2 0.62 -44.25 -10.12
CA GLU A 2 -0.20 -44.67 -8.98
C GLU A 2 -0.28 -43.49 -8.00
N PHE A 3 -1.48 -43.08 -7.62
CA PHE A 3 -1.76 -41.82 -6.92
C PHE A 3 -1.18 -41.75 -5.48
N PHE A 4 -0.63 -42.86 -4.98
CA PHE A 4 -0.22 -43.04 -3.58
C PHE A 4 1.25 -43.44 -3.40
N GLU A 5 2.06 -43.43 -4.47
CA GLU A 5 3.50 -43.68 -4.36
C GLU A 5 4.31 -42.39 -4.53
N PRO A 6 5.21 -42.05 -3.59
CA PRO A 6 6.14 -40.94 -3.76
C PRO A 6 7.15 -41.27 -4.87
N PHE A 7 7.45 -40.27 -5.71
CA PHE A 7 8.32 -40.42 -6.88
C PHE A 7 9.79 -40.71 -6.55
N GLU A 8 10.20 -40.54 -5.28
CA GLU A 8 11.53 -40.83 -4.78
C GLU A 8 11.52 -41.27 -3.30
N VAL A 9 12.58 -41.96 -2.87
CA VAL A 9 12.73 -42.52 -1.49
C VAL A 9 12.75 -41.42 -0.42
N ALA A 10 13.01 -40.17 -0.81
CA ALA A 10 12.94 -39.00 0.06
C ALA A 10 11.49 -38.56 0.39
N GLY A 11 10.47 -39.23 -0.16
CA GLY A 11 9.07 -38.85 0.03
C GLY A 11 8.71 -37.58 -0.74
N TYR A 12 7.68 -36.86 -0.30
CA TYR A 12 7.42 -35.50 -0.78
C TYR A 12 8.57 -34.57 -0.37
N PRO A 13 9.00 -33.62 -1.22
CA PRO A 13 10.05 -32.69 -0.87
C PRO A 13 9.71 -31.97 0.42
N ALA A 14 10.54 -32.20 1.43
CA ALA A 14 10.30 -31.65 2.75
C ALA A 14 10.45 -30.14 2.74
N TYR A 15 9.70 -29.48 3.64
CA TYR A 15 9.62 -28.03 3.83
C TYR A 15 10.97 -27.31 4.06
N TYR A 16 12.10 -28.03 4.12
CA TYR A 16 13.44 -27.52 4.38
C TYR A 16 14.31 -27.27 3.14
N GLN A 17 13.85 -27.54 1.90
CA GLN A 17 14.67 -27.23 0.73
C GLN A 17 14.85 -25.71 0.59
N ALA A 18 16.06 -25.26 0.88
CA ALA A 18 16.41 -23.86 0.89
C ALA A 18 16.50 -23.30 -0.55
N PRO A 19 16.06 -22.07 -0.77
CA PRO A 19 15.46 -21.20 0.23
C PRO A 19 13.93 -21.12 0.09
N GLY A 20 13.20 -21.63 1.08
CA GLY A 20 11.75 -21.41 1.25
C GLY A 20 11.40 -20.00 1.76
N TYR A 21 12.13 -18.95 1.34
CA TYR A 21 11.97 -17.59 1.86
C TYR A 21 10.53 -17.09 1.66
N ASN A 22 9.96 -17.27 0.47
CA ASN A 22 8.58 -16.87 0.17
C ASN A 22 7.53 -17.63 1.01
N ARG A 23 7.77 -18.92 1.32
CA ARG A 23 6.85 -19.75 2.12
C ARG A 23 6.87 -19.43 3.62
N ASN A 24 7.99 -18.93 4.13
CA ASN A 24 8.06 -18.40 5.50
C ASN A 24 7.54 -16.95 5.58
N TRP A 25 7.63 -16.20 4.49
CA TRP A 25 7.23 -14.79 4.41
C TRP A 25 5.71 -14.58 4.30
N ILE A 26 5.04 -15.41 3.50
CA ILE A 26 3.58 -15.37 3.31
C ILE A 26 2.96 -16.63 3.92
N THR A 27 2.60 -16.55 5.20
CA THR A 27 1.76 -17.54 5.89
C THR A 27 0.50 -16.86 6.40
N PRO A 28 -0.62 -17.59 6.66
CA PRO A 28 -1.82 -16.97 7.20
C PRO A 28 -1.57 -16.18 8.50
N LEU A 29 -0.67 -16.68 9.35
CA LEU A 29 -0.26 -16.00 10.59
C LEU A 29 0.54 -14.72 10.30
N ASN A 30 1.58 -14.80 9.48
CA ASN A 30 2.44 -13.63 9.20
C ASN A 30 1.70 -12.56 8.39
N LEU A 31 0.83 -12.96 7.46
CA LEU A 31 0.03 -12.02 6.67
C LEU A 31 -0.97 -11.25 7.56
N ALA A 32 -1.68 -11.95 8.45
CA ALA A 32 -2.60 -11.29 9.39
C ALA A 32 -1.87 -10.29 10.29
N ASN A 33 -0.70 -10.65 10.81
CA ASN A 33 0.12 -9.75 11.62
C ASN A 33 0.64 -8.54 10.84
N ARG A 34 0.98 -8.70 9.55
CA ARG A 34 1.43 -7.60 8.69
C ARG A 34 0.30 -6.64 8.33
N TYR A 35 -0.91 -7.15 8.11
CA TYR A 35 -2.09 -6.29 7.93
C TYR A 35 -2.42 -5.54 9.23
N HIS A 36 -2.37 -6.23 10.38
CA HIS A 36 -2.55 -5.58 11.67
C HIS A 36 -1.50 -4.49 11.93
N PHE A 37 -0.25 -4.71 11.52
CA PHE A 37 0.81 -3.70 11.59
C PHE A 37 0.49 -2.46 10.76
N SER A 38 0.04 -2.62 9.51
CA SER A 38 -0.36 -1.47 8.67
C SER A 38 -1.47 -0.64 9.31
N TYR A 39 -2.41 -1.29 9.99
CA TYR A 39 -3.45 -0.60 10.75
C TYR A 39 -2.89 0.12 11.98
N LYS A 40 -2.06 -0.55 12.78
CA LYS A 40 -1.49 0.02 14.01
C LYS A 40 -0.55 1.21 13.77
N ILE A 41 0.13 1.29 12.62
CA ILE A 41 0.93 2.48 12.27
C ILE A 41 0.06 3.73 12.13
N LEU A 42 -1.11 3.59 11.51
CA LEU A 42 -2.01 4.71 11.21
C LEU A 42 -3.06 4.95 12.31
N ALA A 43 -3.16 4.03 13.28
CA ALA A 43 -4.10 4.13 14.38
C ALA A 43 -3.75 5.30 15.32
N SER A 44 -4.78 6.01 15.79
CA SER A 44 -4.65 7.10 16.76
C SER A 44 -4.10 6.66 18.12
N GLU A 45 -4.19 5.36 18.44
CA GLU A 45 -3.63 4.75 19.66
C GLU A 45 -2.11 4.64 19.64
N ASN A 46 -1.47 4.86 18.48
CA ASN A 46 -0.03 4.82 18.36
C ASN A 46 0.59 6.04 19.07
N PRO A 47 1.62 5.86 19.92
CA PRO A 47 2.33 6.99 20.54
C PRO A 47 2.98 7.93 19.50
N TYR A 48 3.14 7.48 18.26
CA TYR A 48 3.63 8.27 17.14
C TYR A 48 2.54 8.50 16.10
N VAL A 49 2.44 9.72 15.58
CA VAL A 49 1.50 10.08 14.52
C VAL A 49 2.26 10.27 13.22
N VAL A 50 1.83 9.57 12.17
CA VAL A 50 2.34 9.78 10.81
C VAL A 50 1.60 10.96 10.18
N ASP A 51 2.26 12.11 10.08
CA ASP A 51 1.70 13.30 9.43
C ASP A 51 1.98 13.28 7.92
N MET A 52 1.14 12.53 7.21
CA MET A 52 1.22 12.41 5.74
C MET A 52 0.92 13.71 4.99
N PRO A 53 -0.09 14.53 5.37
CA PRO A 53 -0.32 15.82 4.71
C PRO A 53 0.91 16.74 4.74
N THR A 54 1.54 16.89 5.91
CA THR A 54 2.73 17.75 6.06
C THR A 54 3.92 17.17 5.31
N TRP A 55 4.11 15.84 5.34
CA TRP A 55 5.12 15.18 4.53
C TRP A 55 4.93 15.44 3.03
N LEU A 56 3.70 15.24 2.51
CA LEU A 56 3.39 15.45 1.11
C LEU A 56 3.59 16.91 0.72
N LYS A 57 3.17 17.86 1.56
CA LYS A 57 3.37 19.31 1.35
C LYS A 57 4.84 19.67 1.15
N ASN A 58 5.73 19.04 1.92
CA ASN A 58 7.17 19.31 1.88
C ASN A 58 7.94 18.39 0.91
N ASN A 59 7.26 17.46 0.24
CA ASN A 59 7.92 16.52 -0.67
C ASN A 59 8.40 17.24 -1.95
N ALA A 60 9.71 17.21 -2.19
CA ALA A 60 10.36 17.85 -3.34
C ALA A 60 10.24 17.05 -4.64
N ASN A 61 9.93 15.75 -4.56
CA ASN A 61 9.85 14.85 -5.72
C ASN A 61 8.50 14.91 -6.44
N LEU A 62 7.59 15.79 -6.00
CA LEU A 62 6.28 15.97 -6.61
C LEU A 62 6.04 17.44 -6.96
N ALA A 63 5.97 17.76 -8.25
CA ALA A 63 5.76 19.12 -8.73
C ALA A 63 4.34 19.61 -8.43
N ASP A 64 3.32 18.86 -8.82
CA ASP A 64 1.91 19.20 -8.58
C ASP A 64 1.25 18.23 -7.61
N LYS A 65 1.14 18.68 -6.35
CA LYS A 65 0.50 17.93 -5.26
C LYS A 65 -1.03 18.00 -5.31
N SER A 66 -1.58 18.89 -6.13
CA SER A 66 -3.02 19.03 -6.35
C SER A 66 -3.55 18.07 -7.42
N SER A 67 -2.67 17.43 -8.18
CA SER A 67 -2.99 16.35 -9.11
C SER A 67 -3.09 15.02 -8.39
N ALA A 68 -4.29 14.45 -8.33
CA ALA A 68 -4.54 13.14 -7.72
C ALA A 68 -3.69 12.03 -8.37
N THR A 69 -3.55 12.06 -9.70
CA THR A 69 -2.75 11.09 -10.46
C THR A 69 -1.28 11.14 -10.04
N GLN A 70 -0.68 12.34 -10.00
CA GLN A 70 0.73 12.46 -9.63
C GLN A 70 0.98 12.04 -8.18
N VAL A 71 0.05 12.35 -7.26
CA VAL A 71 0.13 11.89 -5.87
C VAL A 71 0.13 10.37 -5.80
N VAL A 72 -0.80 9.71 -6.49
CA VAL A 72 -0.87 8.23 -6.48
C VAL A 72 0.38 7.61 -7.12
N ASP A 73 0.87 8.16 -8.23
CA ASP A 73 2.12 7.71 -8.86
C ASP A 73 3.33 7.86 -7.93
N LEU A 74 3.41 8.95 -7.16
CA LEU A 74 4.45 9.13 -6.14
C LEU A 74 4.39 7.99 -5.11
N PHE A 75 3.21 7.69 -4.57
CA PHE A 75 3.06 6.62 -3.58
C PHE A 75 3.40 5.25 -4.16
N ILE A 76 2.97 4.95 -5.39
CA ILE A 76 3.34 3.72 -6.10
C ILE A 76 4.86 3.56 -6.16
N ASN A 77 5.57 4.61 -6.59
CA ASN A 77 7.02 4.59 -6.72
C ASN A 77 7.75 4.43 -5.37
N TYR A 78 7.16 4.87 -4.27
CA TYR A 78 7.77 4.78 -2.94
C TYR A 78 7.45 3.46 -2.22
N PHE A 79 6.26 2.91 -2.44
CA PHE A 79 5.77 1.75 -1.70
C PHE A 79 5.98 0.44 -2.44
N LEU A 80 5.94 0.43 -3.77
CA LEU A 80 6.01 -0.80 -4.55
C LEU A 80 7.41 -0.97 -5.13
N ALA A 81 8.01 -2.14 -4.89
CA ALA A 81 9.29 -2.53 -5.47
C ALA A 81 9.16 -3.17 -6.87
N VAL A 82 7.96 -3.12 -7.46
CA VAL A 82 7.62 -3.72 -8.74
C VAL A 82 6.88 -2.72 -9.62
N GLU A 83 7.17 -2.74 -10.91
CA GLU A 83 6.39 -1.98 -11.89
C GLU A 83 5.01 -2.60 -12.07
N ILE A 84 3.98 -1.75 -12.05
CA ILE A 84 2.60 -2.15 -12.25
C ILE A 84 2.05 -1.55 -13.55
N ASN A 85 1.13 -2.27 -14.19
CA ASN A 85 0.49 -1.83 -15.43
C ASN A 85 -0.47 -0.65 -15.20
N GLN A 86 -0.89 0.01 -16.28
CA GLN A 86 -1.77 1.18 -16.20
C GLN A 86 -3.11 0.86 -15.52
N GLU A 87 -3.71 -0.29 -15.81
CA GLU A 87 -4.96 -0.72 -15.19
C GLU A 87 -4.86 -0.78 -13.66
N ARG A 88 -3.73 -1.26 -13.13
CA ARG A 88 -3.48 -1.32 -11.69
C ARG A 88 -3.24 0.07 -11.09
N LYS A 89 -2.58 0.98 -11.82
CA LYS A 89 -2.48 2.39 -11.42
C LYS A 89 -3.85 3.06 -11.36
N ASP A 90 -4.68 2.82 -12.37
CA ASP A 90 -6.05 3.35 -12.45
C ASP A 90 -6.92 2.80 -11.31
N PHE A 91 -6.72 1.55 -10.89
CA PHE A 91 -7.37 1.00 -9.70
C PHE A 91 -6.97 1.77 -8.42
N TYR A 92 -5.67 2.00 -8.20
CA TYR A 92 -5.23 2.78 -7.03
C TYR A 92 -5.75 4.21 -7.06
N LEU A 93 -5.81 4.83 -8.24
CA LEU A 93 -6.34 6.17 -8.40
C LEU A 93 -7.85 6.21 -8.15
N ASN A 94 -8.62 5.45 -8.92
CA ASN A 94 -10.07 5.61 -8.98
C ASN A 94 -10.82 4.87 -7.87
N ASN A 95 -10.37 3.66 -7.51
CA ASN A 95 -11.08 2.79 -6.56
C ASN A 95 -10.54 2.86 -5.13
N VAL A 96 -9.33 3.38 -4.93
CA VAL A 96 -8.70 3.45 -3.60
C VAL A 96 -8.54 4.89 -3.14
N PHE A 97 -7.85 5.73 -3.91
CA PHE A 97 -7.57 7.10 -3.52
C PHE A 97 -8.82 7.98 -3.65
N LEU A 98 -9.42 7.96 -4.84
CA LEU A 98 -10.62 8.73 -5.17
C LEU A 98 -11.87 8.09 -4.55
N ASP A 99 -12.24 6.86 -4.88
CA ASP A 99 -13.39 6.16 -4.25
C ASP A 99 -14.64 7.05 -4.17
N ASP A 100 -15.24 7.32 -5.34
CA ASP A 100 -16.32 8.28 -5.59
C ASP A 100 -16.01 9.77 -5.29
N PHE A 101 -14.83 10.07 -4.75
CA PHE A 101 -14.32 11.44 -4.65
C PHE A 101 -13.75 11.87 -5.99
N SER A 102 -14.24 12.97 -6.57
CA SER A 102 -13.70 13.44 -7.84
C SER A 102 -12.26 13.97 -7.68
N ALA A 103 -11.46 13.85 -8.74
CA ALA A 103 -10.13 14.48 -8.78
C ALA A 103 -10.20 16.00 -8.58
N TYR A 104 -11.28 16.64 -9.03
CA TYR A 104 -11.54 18.06 -8.78
C TYR A 104 -11.73 18.37 -7.29
N ASN A 105 -12.48 17.53 -6.57
CA ASN A 105 -12.65 17.69 -5.12
C ASN A 105 -11.31 17.51 -4.38
N TRP A 106 -10.45 16.60 -4.84
CA TRP A 106 -9.08 16.49 -4.32
C TRP A 106 -8.30 17.79 -4.49
N THR A 107 -8.31 18.38 -5.68
CA THR A 107 -7.65 19.67 -5.92
C THR A 107 -8.18 20.77 -4.98
N ILE A 108 -9.49 20.83 -4.75
CA ILE A 108 -10.09 21.80 -3.81
C ILE A 108 -9.58 21.58 -2.39
N GLU A 109 -9.69 20.36 -1.86
CA GLU A 109 -9.31 20.07 -0.48
C GLU A 109 -7.80 20.24 -0.27
N TRP A 110 -7.00 19.87 -1.27
CA TRP A 110 -5.56 20.14 -1.26
C TRP A 110 -5.25 21.64 -1.19
N ASN A 111 -5.88 22.45 -2.05
CA ASN A 111 -5.69 23.90 -2.08
C ASN A 111 -6.14 24.58 -0.78
N LYS A 112 -7.24 24.10 -0.19
CA LYS A 112 -7.72 24.55 1.12
C LYS A 112 -6.71 24.25 2.24
N TYR A 113 -6.12 23.05 2.25
CA TYR A 113 -5.09 22.68 3.22
C TYR A 113 -3.84 23.57 3.09
N ILE A 114 -3.30 23.75 1.89
CA ILE A 114 -2.11 24.61 1.72
C ILE A 114 -2.40 26.09 2.00
N GLY A 115 -3.66 26.52 1.86
CA GLY A 115 -4.16 27.84 2.24
C GLY A 115 -4.35 28.05 3.74
N GLY A 116 -3.99 27.08 4.59
CA GLY A 116 -4.10 27.17 6.05
C GLY A 116 -5.39 26.58 6.64
N GLY A 117 -6.19 25.90 5.83
CA GLY A 117 -7.37 25.16 6.29
C GLY A 117 -7.03 23.85 7.01
N GLN A 118 -8.08 23.19 7.51
CA GLN A 118 -7.98 21.87 8.14
C GLN A 118 -7.56 20.81 7.13
N ASP A 119 -6.74 19.86 7.55
CA ASP A 119 -6.16 18.78 6.74
C ASP A 119 -6.99 17.49 6.76
N THR A 120 -8.15 17.48 7.42
CA THR A 120 -8.93 16.27 7.72
C THR A 120 -9.21 15.39 6.51
N ILE A 121 -9.65 15.96 5.38
CA ILE A 121 -9.95 15.20 4.16
C ILE A 121 -8.67 14.75 3.46
N VAL A 122 -7.65 15.61 3.41
CA VAL A 122 -6.35 15.29 2.82
C VAL A 122 -5.72 14.11 3.57
N LYS A 123 -5.70 14.17 4.89
CA LYS A 123 -5.21 13.11 5.78
C LYS A 123 -5.96 11.80 5.55
N LEU A 124 -7.29 11.84 5.59
CA LEU A 124 -8.13 10.65 5.39
C LEU A 124 -7.81 9.95 4.04
N ARG A 125 -7.67 10.71 2.96
CA ARG A 125 -7.41 10.17 1.62
C ARG A 125 -6.01 9.54 1.52
N LEU A 126 -5.00 10.19 2.08
CA LEU A 126 -3.63 9.67 2.10
C LEU A 126 -3.51 8.41 2.98
N GLU A 127 -4.13 8.41 4.16
CA GLU A 127 -4.13 7.24 5.05
C GLU A 127 -4.90 6.06 4.44
N THR A 128 -6.00 6.33 3.73
CA THR A 128 -6.75 5.30 2.99
C THR A 128 -5.88 4.67 1.91
N LEU A 129 -5.19 5.47 1.10
CA LEU A 129 -4.29 4.96 0.07
C LEU A 129 -3.18 4.09 0.66
N VAL A 130 -2.47 4.59 1.66
CA VAL A 130 -1.35 3.89 2.30
C VAL A 130 -1.81 2.59 2.95
N SER A 131 -2.89 2.62 3.73
CA SER A 131 -3.41 1.43 4.41
C SER A 131 -3.82 0.34 3.42
N LYS A 132 -4.43 0.71 2.30
CA LYS A 132 -4.86 -0.23 1.26
C LYS A 132 -3.68 -0.76 0.45
N MET A 133 -2.73 0.10 0.06
CA MET A 133 -1.50 -0.31 -0.61
C MET A 133 -0.68 -1.30 0.23
N MET A 134 -0.55 -1.05 1.54
CA MET A 134 0.14 -1.98 2.41
C MET A 134 -0.56 -3.34 2.52
N GLN A 135 -1.83 -3.46 2.16
CA GLN A 135 -2.59 -4.73 2.18
C GLN A 135 -2.65 -5.41 0.82
N THR A 136 -1.96 -4.90 -0.21
CA THR A 136 -1.97 -5.53 -1.53
C THR A 136 -0.83 -6.53 -1.71
N PRO A 137 -1.00 -7.53 -2.59
CA PRO A 137 0.06 -8.49 -2.90
C PRO A 137 1.35 -7.82 -3.39
N GLU A 138 1.23 -6.72 -4.14
CA GLU A 138 2.38 -5.99 -4.71
C GLU A 138 3.30 -5.43 -3.63
N TYR A 139 2.75 -5.01 -2.49
CA TYR A 139 3.53 -4.53 -1.34
C TYR A 139 4.04 -5.66 -0.45
N GLN A 140 3.34 -6.80 -0.42
CA GLN A 140 3.63 -7.87 0.54
C GLN A 140 4.70 -8.84 0.05
N ILE A 141 4.79 -9.04 -1.26
CA ILE A 141 5.62 -10.08 -1.89
C ILE A 141 7.02 -9.57 -2.23
N PHE A 142 7.18 -8.27 -2.50
CA PHE A 142 8.42 -7.63 -2.91
C PHE A 142 8.84 -6.59 -1.87
#